data_AF-A0A4U7AUQ0-F1
#
_entry.id   AF-A0A4U7AUQ0-F1
#
_cell.length_a   1.000
_cell.length_b   1.000
_cell.length_c   1.000
_cell.angle_alpha   90.00
_cell.angle_beta   90.00
_cell.angle_gamma   90.00
#
_symmetry.space_group_name_H-M   'P 1'
#
loop_
_entity.id
_entity.type
_entity.pdbx_description
1 polymer ?
#
loop_
_entity_poly.entity_id
_entity_poly.type
_entity_poly.pdbx_seq_one_letter_code
_entity_poly.pdbx_strand_id
1 'polypeptide(L)'
;MAGIALTMYLWIIPIIHLAPDSSTKIKQFTRNTDLGARYQYPMSKILPVLIFLLAVTTYMETNHFLKWRWTNYLAAMITMAPIGPWETATVFPINDKMTEMGKALEQSKRTMFGDERDAEVDDLLETWRRWHGGRIVLPLVATVILEFGSLMY
;
A
#
# COMPACT_ATOMS: atom_id res chain seq x y z
N MET A 1 4.58 6.40 -2.21
CA MET A 1 3.51 5.40 -1.92
C MET A 1 2.54 5.25 -3.07
N ALA A 2 1.91 6.32 -3.57
CA ALA A 2 0.92 6.24 -4.65
C ALA A 2 1.44 5.57 -5.95
N GLY A 3 2.67 5.88 -6.40
CA GLY A 3 3.23 5.26 -7.61
C GLY A 3 3.36 3.73 -7.52
N ILE A 4 3.82 3.19 -6.38
CA ILE A 4 3.90 1.74 -6.17
C ILE A 4 2.50 1.14 -6.12
N ALA A 5 1.57 1.77 -5.38
CA ALA A 5 0.19 1.29 -5.29
C ALA A 5 -0.50 1.28 -6.66
N LEU A 6 -0.25 2.29 -7.49
CA LEU A 6 -0.74 2.39 -8.85
C LEU A 6 -0.14 1.29 -9.75
N THR A 7 1.14 1.00 -9.62
CA THR A 7 1.79 -0.11 -10.35
C THR A 7 1.19 -1.46 -9.96
N MET A 8 0.94 -1.67 -8.67
CA MET A 8 0.27 -2.88 -8.17
C MET A 8 -1.14 -3.01 -8.74
N TYR A 9 -1.87 -1.89 -8.77
CA TYR A 9 -3.26 -1.82 -9.22
C TYR A 9 -3.42 -2.04 -10.73
N LEU A 10 -2.66 -1.31 -11.54
CA LEU A 10 -2.80 -1.28 -13.00
C LEU A 10 -2.06 -2.39 -13.72
N TRP A 11 -0.95 -2.88 -13.17
CA TRP A 11 -0.04 -3.77 -13.88
C TRP A 11 0.11 -5.11 -13.19
N ILE A 12 0.57 -5.13 -11.93
CA ILE A 12 0.99 -6.41 -11.33
C ILE A 12 -0.18 -7.35 -11.09
N ILE A 13 -1.28 -6.91 -10.48
CA ILE A 13 -2.43 -7.80 -10.24
C ILE A 13 -3.07 -8.26 -11.56
N PRO A 14 -3.31 -7.39 -12.57
CA PRO A 14 -3.76 -7.85 -13.89
C PRO A 14 -2.84 -8.89 -14.53
N ILE A 15 -1.51 -8.73 -14.43
CA ILE A 15 -0.54 -9.72 -14.93
C ILE A 15 -0.66 -11.04 -14.17
N ILE A 16 -0.84 -11.01 -12.84
CA ILE A 16 -1.03 -12.20 -12.03
C ILE A 16 -2.29 -12.96 -12.46
N HIS A 17 -3.39 -12.26 -12.77
CA HIS A 17 -4.62 -12.91 -13.26
C HIS A 17 -4.45 -13.65 -14.59
N LEU A 18 -3.46 -13.30 -15.41
CA LEU A 18 -3.17 -14.00 -16.66
C LEU A 18 -2.49 -15.36 -16.44
N ALA A 19 -2.04 -15.66 -15.22
CA ALA A 19 -1.43 -16.94 -14.92
C ALA A 19 -2.46 -18.08 -15.03
N PRO A 20 -2.07 -19.24 -15.59
CA PRO A 20 -3.01 -20.30 -15.96
C PRO A 20 -3.53 -21.10 -14.76
N ASP A 21 -2.83 -21.08 -13.62
CA ASP A 21 -3.17 -21.89 -12.45
C ASP A 21 -3.03 -21.11 -11.14
N SER A 22 -3.82 -21.50 -10.14
CA SER A 22 -3.86 -20.88 -8.81
C SER A 22 -2.53 -20.93 -8.07
N SER A 23 -1.75 -22.00 -8.24
CA SER A 23 -0.41 -22.09 -7.65
C SER A 23 0.51 -21.00 -8.19
N THR A 24 0.52 -20.78 -9.51
CA THR A 24 1.32 -19.72 -10.14
C THR A 24 0.84 -18.34 -9.72
N LYS A 25 -0.49 -18.11 -9.68
CA LYS A 25 -1.08 -16.86 -9.19
C LYS A 25 -0.61 -16.54 -7.77
N ILE A 26 -0.74 -17.50 -6.86
CA ILE A 26 -0.34 -17.35 -5.46
C ILE A 26 1.17 -17.14 -5.33
N LYS A 27 2.00 -17.91 -6.05
CA LYS A 27 3.46 -17.74 -6.01
C LYS A 27 3.90 -16.36 -6.47
N GLN A 28 3.33 -15.86 -7.57
CA GLN A 28 3.64 -14.52 -8.07
C GLN A 28 3.18 -13.44 -7.09
N PHE A 29 1.98 -13.60 -6.52
CA PHE A 29 1.45 -12.72 -5.49
C PHE A 29 2.35 -12.68 -4.24
N THR A 30 2.64 -13.83 -3.62
CA THR A 30 3.47 -13.94 -2.43
C THR A 30 4.87 -13.40 -2.67
N ARG A 31 5.48 -13.71 -3.82
CA ARG A 31 6.80 -13.16 -4.18
C ARG A 31 6.78 -11.65 -4.22
N ASN A 32 5.72 -11.07 -4.80
CA ASN A 32 5.59 -9.64 -4.93
C ASN A 32 5.33 -8.96 -3.57
N THR A 33 4.50 -9.56 -2.71
CA THR A 33 4.27 -9.06 -1.35
C THR A 33 5.53 -9.16 -0.48
N ASP A 34 6.34 -10.21 -0.64
CA ASP A 34 7.62 -10.37 0.06
C ASP A 34 8.63 -9.30 -0.34
N LEU A 35 8.71 -8.98 -1.63
CA LEU A 35 9.55 -7.89 -2.12
C LEU A 35 9.07 -6.55 -1.55
N GLY A 36 7.76 -6.32 -1.52
CA GLY A 36 7.17 -5.15 -0.84
C GLY A 36 7.55 -5.08 0.64
N ALA A 37 7.40 -6.18 1.38
CA ALA A 37 7.75 -6.25 2.79
C ALA A 37 9.26 -6.01 3.01
N ARG A 38 10.12 -6.53 2.15
CA ARG A 38 11.57 -6.40 2.29
C ARG A 38 12.08 -4.98 1.99
N TYR A 39 11.56 -4.35 0.93
CA TYR A 39 12.11 -3.09 0.42
C TYR A 39 11.26 -1.86 0.75
N GLN A 40 9.94 -1.99 0.80
CA GLN A 40 9.03 -0.88 1.05
C GLN A 40 8.82 -0.64 2.56
N TYR A 41 8.71 -1.72 3.35
CA TYR A 41 8.42 -1.62 4.78
C TYR A 41 9.40 -0.73 5.57
N PRO A 42 10.74 -0.82 5.36
CA PRO A 42 11.69 0.07 6.04
C PRO A 42 11.45 1.55 5.71
N MET A 43 11.17 1.86 4.44
CA MET A 43 10.92 3.23 3.99
C MET A 43 9.62 3.80 4.57
N SER A 44 8.57 2.98 4.71
CA SER A 44 7.31 3.39 5.38
C SER A 44 7.48 3.79 6.83
N LYS A 45 8.52 3.33 7.53
CA LYS A 45 8.81 3.74 8.92
C LYS A 45 9.59 5.03 8.99
N ILE A 46 10.53 5.23 8.05
CA ILE A 46 11.42 6.39 8.03
C ILE A 46 10.68 7.64 7.56
N LEU A 47 9.84 7.53 6.52
CA LEU A 47 9.17 8.69 5.91
C LEU A 47 8.29 9.50 6.87
N PRO A 48 7.43 8.92 7.73
CA PRO A 48 6.66 9.69 8.70
C PRO A 48 7.54 10.44 9.70
N VAL A 49 8.64 9.83 10.14
CA VAL A 49 9.60 10.47 11.05
C VAL A 49 10.24 11.67 10.38
N LEU A 50 10.66 11.54 9.12
CA LEU A 50 11.24 12.64 8.36
C LEU A 50 10.25 13.79 8.14
N ILE A 51 8.98 13.48 7.84
CA ILE A 51 7.93 14.52 7.67
C ILE A 51 7.64 15.21 9.01
N PHE A 52 7.63 14.47 10.11
CA PHE A 52 7.47 15.07 11.44
C PHE A 52 8.64 16.00 11.78
N LEU A 53 9.87 15.55 11.55
CA LEU A 53 11.06 16.39 11.74
C LEU A 53 11.00 17.64 10.87
N LEU A 54 10.56 17.51 9.60
CA LEU A 54 10.36 18.65 8.71
C LEU A 54 9.29 19.62 9.25
N ALA A 55 8.19 19.12 9.81
CA ALA A 55 7.18 19.96 10.44
C ALA A 55 7.75 20.73 11.64
N VAL A 56 8.53 20.07 12.50
CA VAL A 56 9.17 20.67 13.68
C VAL A 56 10.20 21.73 13.27
N THR A 57 11.10 21.43 12.32
CA THR A 57 12.10 22.40 11.87
C THR A 57 11.46 23.60 11.18
N THR A 58 10.41 23.37 10.38
CA THR A 58 9.64 24.45 9.75
C THR A 58 8.92 25.33 10.79
N TYR A 59 8.43 24.74 11.88
CA TYR A 59 7.82 25.49 12.98
C TYR A 59 8.82 26.40 13.71
N MET A 60 10.06 25.93 13.85
CA MET A 60 11.16 26.68 14.49
C MET A 60 11.78 27.76 13.60
N GLU A 61 11.37 27.85 12.34
CA GLU A 61 11.90 28.83 11.38
C GLU A 61 11.51 30.26 11.73
N THR A 62 12.42 31.20 11.49
CA THR A 62 12.21 32.62 11.81
C THR A 62 11.44 33.33 10.70
N ASN A 63 11.54 32.82 9.48
CA ASN A 63 10.81 33.32 8.32
C ASN A 63 9.32 32.98 8.45
N HIS A 64 8.49 34.01 8.65
CA HIS A 64 7.03 33.87 8.79
C HIS A 64 6.37 33.12 7.63
N PHE A 65 6.84 33.28 6.39
CA PHE A 65 6.29 32.60 5.22
C PHE A 65 6.52 31.09 5.28
N LEU A 66 7.73 30.67 5.67
CA LEU A 66 8.07 29.26 5.86
C LEU A 66 7.35 28.68 7.07
N LYS A 67 7.27 29.44 8.17
CA LYS A 67 6.61 29.03 9.40
C LYS A 67 5.19 28.55 9.13
N TRP A 68 4.35 29.29 8.40
CA TRP A 68 2.96 28.87 8.15
C TRP A 68 2.81 27.46 7.54
N ARG A 69 3.81 26.96 6.81
CA ARG A 69 3.80 25.63 6.17
C ARG A 69 3.85 24.47 7.16
N TRP A 70 4.26 24.67 8.42
CA TRP A 70 4.34 23.59 9.42
C TRP A 70 2.97 22.91 9.63
N THR A 71 1.89 23.70 9.55
CA THR A 71 0.51 23.19 9.69
C THR A 71 0.11 22.27 8.53
N ASN A 72 0.57 22.54 7.31
CA ASN A 72 0.32 21.69 6.14
C ASN A 72 1.08 20.37 6.24
N TYR A 73 2.33 20.40 6.70
CA TYR A 73 3.10 19.17 6.96
C TYR A 73 2.43 18.31 8.04
N LEU A 74 1.95 18.94 9.12
CA LEU A 74 1.21 18.23 10.17
C LEU A 74 -0.12 17.66 9.66
N ALA A 75 -0.90 18.44 8.91
CA ALA A 75 -2.16 17.99 8.32
C ALA A 75 -1.97 16.84 7.33
N ALA A 76 -0.92 16.88 6.50
CA ALA A 76 -0.55 15.80 5.60
C ALA A 76 -0.19 14.52 6.38
N MET A 77 0.53 14.63 7.49
CA MET A 77 0.81 13.47 8.35
C MET A 77 -0.46 12.89 8.98
N ILE A 78 -1.34 13.72 9.54
CA ILE A 78 -2.60 13.28 10.16
C ILE A 78 -3.46 12.54 9.12
N THR A 79 -3.52 13.04 7.90
CA THR A 79 -4.25 12.41 6.79
C THR A 79 -3.72 11.02 6.45
N MET A 80 -2.40 10.81 6.62
CA MET A 80 -1.74 9.54 6.32
C MET A 80 -1.74 8.56 7.52
N ALA A 81 -1.95 9.04 8.74
CA ALA A 81 -1.91 8.21 9.96
C ALA A 81 -2.89 7.01 9.94
N PRO A 82 -4.12 7.11 9.41
CA PRO A 82 -5.05 5.98 9.34
C PRO A 82 -4.62 4.83 8.43
N ILE A 83 -3.61 5.04 7.56
CA ILE A 83 -3.17 4.01 6.60
C ILE A 83 -2.70 2.74 7.32
N GLY A 84 -1.91 2.86 8.39
CA GLY A 84 -1.39 1.69 9.11
C GLY A 84 -2.48 0.78 9.68
N PRO A 85 -3.41 1.33 10.49
CA PRO A 85 -4.58 0.57 10.97
C PRO A 85 -5.43 -0.01 9.84
N TRP A 86 -5.68 0.77 8.78
CA TRP A 86 -6.47 0.32 7.64
C TRP A 86 -5.80 -0.86 6.89
N GLU A 87 -4.48 -0.82 6.67
CA GLU A 87 -3.73 -1.92 6.05
C GLU A 87 -3.79 -3.20 6.89
N THR A 88 -3.70 -3.05 8.21
CA THR A 88 -3.79 -4.16 9.16
C THR A 88 -5.16 -4.83 9.11
N ALA A 89 -6.22 -4.05 8.95
CA ALA A 89 -7.59 -4.56 8.90
C ALA A 89 -7.99 -5.14 7.52
N THR A 90 -7.36 -4.71 6.43
CA THR A 90 -7.85 -5.02 5.07
C THR A 90 -6.85 -5.78 4.20
N VAL A 91 -5.58 -5.36 4.17
CA VAL A 91 -4.57 -5.90 3.25
C VAL A 91 -3.85 -7.11 3.84
N PHE A 92 -3.45 -7.05 5.11
CA PHE A 92 -2.69 -8.13 5.75
C PHE A 92 -3.47 -9.46 5.85
N PRO A 93 -4.77 -9.47 6.19
CA PRO A 93 -5.54 -10.71 6.23
C PRO A 93 -5.56 -11.45 4.87
N ILE A 94 -5.59 -10.71 3.76
CA ILE A 94 -5.54 -11.31 2.42
C ILE A 94 -4.16 -11.91 2.14
N ASN A 95 -3.09 -11.23 2.54
CA ASN A 95 -1.73 -11.75 2.40
C ASN A 95 -1.54 -13.06 3.17
N ASP A 96 -2.04 -13.11 4.40
CA ASP A 96 -1.95 -14.29 5.27
C ASP A 96 -2.74 -15.46 4.66
N LYS A 97 -3.98 -15.20 4.22
CA LYS A 97 -4.83 -16.20 3.58
C LYS A 97 -4.23 -16.74 2.27
N MET A 98 -3.71 -15.86 1.41
CA MET A 98 -3.04 -16.27 0.18
C MET A 98 -1.78 -17.12 0.47
N THR A 99 -1.05 -16.79 1.53
CA THR A 99 0.12 -17.57 1.97
C THR A 99 -0.28 -18.95 2.47
N GLU A 100 -1.38 -19.05 3.24
CA GLU A 100 -1.94 -20.32 3.69
C GLU A 100 -2.38 -21.21 2.52
N MET A 101 -3.11 -20.63 1.55
CA MET A 101 -3.50 -21.34 0.31
C MET A 101 -2.27 -21.83 -0.46
N GLY A 102 -1.22 -21.00 -0.58
CA GLY A 102 0.03 -21.40 -1.22
C GLY A 102 0.67 -22.62 -0.56
N LYS A 103 0.74 -22.63 0.78
CA LYS A 103 1.25 -23.78 1.55
C LYS A 103 0.41 -25.04 1.35
N ALA A 104 -0.92 -24.91 1.28
CA ALA A 104 -1.81 -26.04 1.06
C ALA A 104 -1.63 -26.68 -0.34
N LEU A 105 -1.40 -25.87 -1.39
CA LEU A 105 -1.08 -26.38 -2.73
C LEU A 105 0.27 -27.09 -2.76
N GLU A 106 1.28 -26.51 -2.10
CA GLU A 106 2.61 -27.10 -2.03
C GLU A 106 2.60 -28.46 -1.31
N GLN A 107 1.92 -28.55 -0.16
CA GLN A 107 1.78 -29.80 0.60
C GLN A 107 1.02 -30.88 -0.18
N SER A 108 -0.02 -30.49 -0.92
CA SER A 108 -0.81 -31.43 -1.73
C SER A 108 -0.16 -31.76 -3.08
N LYS A 109 0.95 -31.11 -3.44
CA LYS A 109 1.61 -31.19 -4.76
C LYS A 109 0.65 -30.91 -5.92
N ARG A 110 -0.36 -30.07 -5.70
CA ARG A 110 -1.35 -29.68 -6.70
C ARG A 110 -1.05 -28.30 -7.25
N THR A 111 -1.44 -28.06 -8.50
CA THR A 111 -1.38 -26.74 -9.13
C THR A 111 -2.68 -25.96 -9.02
N MET A 112 -3.79 -26.65 -8.73
CA MET A 112 -5.14 -26.10 -8.61
C MET A 112 -5.89 -26.75 -7.45
N PHE A 113 -6.85 -26.03 -6.88
CA PHE A 113 -7.73 -26.57 -5.85
C PHE A 113 -9.01 -27.19 -6.41
N GLY A 114 -9.46 -26.72 -7.59
CA GLY A 114 -10.79 -26.93 -8.16
C GLY A 114 -11.61 -25.63 -8.17
N ASP A 115 -12.62 -25.57 -9.05
CA ASP A 115 -13.33 -24.35 -9.48
C ASP A 115 -13.70 -23.37 -8.33
N GLU A 116 -14.21 -23.86 -7.21
CA GLU A 116 -14.69 -22.99 -6.11
C GLU A 116 -13.56 -22.27 -5.37
N ARG A 117 -12.47 -22.98 -5.06
CA ARG A 117 -11.30 -22.38 -4.38
C ARG A 117 -10.37 -21.65 -5.33
N ASP A 118 -10.40 -22.01 -6.61
CA ASP A 118 -9.69 -21.26 -7.64
C ASP A 118 -10.37 -19.90 -7.89
N ALA A 119 -11.72 -19.85 -7.86
CA ALA A 119 -12.47 -18.59 -7.87
C ALA A 119 -12.21 -17.73 -6.62
N GLU A 120 -12.03 -18.35 -5.45
CA GLU A 120 -11.65 -17.64 -4.22
C GLU A 120 -10.29 -16.93 -4.35
N VAL A 121 -9.30 -17.53 -5.02
CA VAL A 121 -8.01 -16.89 -5.28
C VAL A 121 -8.19 -15.64 -6.12
N ASP A 122 -9.02 -15.70 -7.16
CA ASP A 122 -9.29 -14.55 -8.03
C ASP A 122 -10.05 -13.43 -7.29
N ASP A 123 -11.02 -13.77 -6.44
CA ASP A 123 -11.72 -12.78 -5.62
C ASP A 123 -10.81 -12.10 -4.60
N LEU A 124 -9.89 -12.86 -3.98
CA LEU A 124 -8.89 -12.30 -3.07
C LEU A 124 -7.92 -11.35 -3.78
N LEU A 125 -7.45 -11.69 -4.98
CA LEU A 125 -6.61 -10.81 -5.79
C LEU A 125 -7.32 -9.52 -6.17
N GLU A 126 -8.59 -9.61 -6.57
CA GLU A 126 -9.42 -8.47 -6.94
C GLU A 126 -9.71 -7.57 -5.73
N THR A 127 -10.05 -8.18 -4.59
CA THR A 127 -10.29 -7.47 -3.34
C THR A 127 -9.02 -6.75 -2.88
N TRP A 128 -7.86 -7.43 -2.94
CA TRP A 128 -6.56 -6.84 -2.63
C TRP A 128 -6.23 -5.67 -3.56
N ARG A 129 -6.54 -5.79 -4.86
CA ARG A 129 -6.40 -4.71 -5.84
C ARG A 129 -7.26 -3.51 -5.46
N ARG A 130 -8.54 -3.73 -5.14
CA ARG A 130 -9.45 -2.63 -4.74
C ARG A 130 -8.95 -1.89 -3.50
N TRP A 131 -8.41 -2.60 -2.52
CA TRP A 131 -7.81 -1.95 -1.35
C TRP A 131 -6.62 -1.06 -1.72
N HIS A 132 -5.84 -1.39 -2.75
CA HIS A 132 -4.80 -0.47 -3.24
C HIS A 132 -5.33 0.87 -3.74
N GLY A 133 -6.61 0.98 -4.12
CA GLY A 133 -7.26 2.27 -4.38
C GLY A 133 -7.14 3.23 -3.20
N GLY A 134 -7.31 2.75 -1.96
CA GLY A 134 -7.12 3.55 -0.75
C GLY A 134 -5.69 4.07 -0.60
N ARG A 135 -4.69 3.24 -0.95
CA ARG A 135 -3.26 3.61 -0.97
C ARG A 135 -2.89 4.63 -2.06
N ILE A 136 -3.80 4.91 -3.00
CA ILE A 136 -3.63 5.92 -4.05
C ILE A 136 -4.31 7.22 -3.62
N VAL A 137 -5.56 7.16 -3.16
CA VAL A 137 -6.36 8.35 -2.83
C VAL A 137 -5.77 9.14 -1.66
N LEU A 138 -5.41 8.46 -0.56
CA LEU A 138 -4.94 9.15 0.66
C LEU A 138 -3.64 9.96 0.43
N PRO A 139 -2.59 9.42 -0.23
CA PRO A 139 -1.42 10.23 -0.58
C PRO A 139 -1.73 11.38 -1.53
N LEU A 140 -2.67 11.23 -2.48
CA LEU A 140 -3.05 12.31 -3.38
C LEU A 140 -3.73 13.46 -2.62
N VAL A 141 -4.64 13.14 -1.68
CA VAL A 141 -5.25 14.14 -0.80
C VAL A 141 -4.19 14.84 0.05
N ALA A 142 -3.22 14.09 0.61
CA ALA A 142 -2.11 14.68 1.36
C ALA A 142 -1.26 15.62 0.49
N THR A 143 -1.00 15.28 -0.77
CA THR A 143 -0.31 16.17 -1.73
C THR A 143 -1.13 17.44 -1.99
N VAL A 144 -2.45 17.32 -2.20
CA VAL A 144 -3.31 18.50 -2.37
C VAL A 144 -3.26 19.40 -1.14
N ILE A 145 -3.29 18.85 0.08
CA ILE A 145 -3.16 19.63 1.32
C ILE A 145 -1.82 20.39 1.37
N LEU A 146 -0.72 19.75 0.96
CA LEU A 146 0.59 20.39 0.92
C LEU A 146 0.66 21.52 -0.11
N GLU A 147 0.09 21.32 -1.31
CA GLU A 147 0.11 22.30 -2.40
C GLU A 147 -0.94 23.41 -2.25
N PHE A 148 -2.08 23.15 -1.61
CA PHE A 148 -3.08 24.21 -1.40
C PHE A 148 -2.53 25.32 -0.49
N GLY A 149 -1.68 24.95 0.46
CA GLY A 149 -0.93 25.92 1.27
C GLY A 149 0.25 26.59 0.55
N SER A 150 0.63 26.14 -0.66
CA SER A 150 1.63 26.80 -1.51
C SER A 150 1.01 27.84 -2.45
N LEU A 151 -0.30 27.80 -2.69
CA LEU A 151 -1.03 28.70 -3.61
C LEU A 151 -1.71 29.90 -2.93
N MET A 152 -1.91 29.86 -1.60
CA MET A 152 -2.58 30.95 -0.87
C MET A 152 -1.64 32.11 -0.45
N TYR A 153 -0.34 32.03 -0.79
CA TYR A 153 0.68 33.04 -0.52
C TYR A 153 1.76 33.03 -1.61
#